data_AF-A0A0B2R4V4-F1
#
_entry.id   AF-A0A0B2R4V4-F1
#
_cell.length_a   1.000
_cell.length_b   1.000
_cell.length_c   1.000
_cell.angle_alpha   90.00
_cell.angle_beta   90.00
_cell.angle_gamma   90.00
#
_symmetry.space_group_name_H-M   'P 1'
#
loop_
_entity.id
_entity.type
_entity.pdbx_description
1 polymer ?
#
loop_
_entity_poly.entity_id
_entity_poly.type
_entity_poly.pdbx_seq_one_letter_code
_entity_poly.pdbx_strand_id
1 'polypeptide(L)'
;SPLEVEARSIYVAIQWMATGIYSNIIIEINCNQLVDIINNRNYQNNEARDVIPQCVDKLSLFQNWYVQFVRLKANLVVHTLVRAS
;
A
#
# COMPACT_ATOMS: atom_id res chain seq x y z
N SER A 1 -12.87 -6.73 4.11
CA SER A 1 -12.15 -7.49 5.16
C SER A 1 -10.94 -6.71 5.66
N PRO A 2 -10.17 -7.14 6.70
CA PRO A 2 -8.97 -6.41 7.13
C PRO A 2 -7.95 -6.16 6.01
N LEU A 3 -7.71 -7.16 5.15
CA LEU A 3 -6.81 -7.03 4.00
C LEU A 3 -7.32 -6.01 2.98
N GLU A 4 -8.62 -6.02 2.70
CA GLU A 4 -9.24 -5.06 1.79
C GLU A 4 -9.17 -3.61 2.32
N VAL A 5 -9.35 -3.42 3.63
CA VAL A 5 -9.21 -2.10 4.27
C VAL A 5 -7.78 -1.59 4.14
N GLU A 6 -6.78 -2.43 4.44
CA GLU A 6 -5.36 -2.08 4.24
C GLU A 6 -5.06 -1.74 2.76
N ALA A 7 -5.56 -2.55 1.81
CA ALA A 7 -5.39 -2.28 0.39
C ALA A 7 -6.02 -0.95 -0.05
N ARG A 8 -7.20 -0.60 0.47
CA ARG A 8 -7.87 0.69 0.19
C ARG A 8 -7.11 1.86 0.81
N SER A 9 -6.60 1.73 2.03
CA SER A 9 -5.78 2.76 2.68
C SER A 9 -4.53 3.08 1.85
N ILE A 10 -3.87 2.05 1.34
CA ILE A 10 -2.71 2.22 0.43
C ILE A 10 -3.13 2.84 -0.89
N TYR A 11 -4.24 2.42 -1.47
CA TYR A 11 -4.76 3.01 -2.71
C TYR A 11 -4.94 4.53 -2.59
N VAL A 12 -5.49 5.00 -1.47
CA VAL A 12 -5.65 6.43 -1.16
C VAL A 12 -4.29 7.12 -1.04
N ALA A 13 -3.33 6.53 -0.32
CA ALA A 13 -1.98 7.07 -0.23
C ALA A 13 -1.30 7.19 -1.61
N ILE A 14 -1.47 6.18 -2.48
CA ILE A 14 -0.96 6.20 -3.85
C ILE A 14 -1.63 7.30 -4.69
N GLN A 15 -2.95 7.52 -4.56
CA GLN A 15 -3.61 8.66 -5.24
C GLN A 15 -2.94 9.97 -4.83
N TRP A 16 -2.71 10.14 -3.54
CA TRP A 16 -2.15 11.37 -3.02
C TRP A 16 -0.71 11.57 -3.53
N MET A 17 0.12 10.53 -3.51
CA MET A 17 1.47 10.58 -4.08
C MET A 17 1.46 10.89 -5.58
N ALA A 18 0.50 10.36 -6.34
CA ALA A 18 0.38 10.62 -7.78
C ALA A 18 0.06 12.09 -8.13
N THR A 19 -0.35 12.91 -7.15
CA THR A 19 -0.53 14.37 -7.36
C THR A 19 0.79 15.16 -7.29
N GLY A 20 1.87 14.54 -6.79
CA GLY A 20 3.20 15.15 -6.70
C GLY A 20 4.16 14.70 -7.79
N ILE A 21 5.36 15.27 -7.79
CA ILE A 21 6.45 14.90 -8.71
C ILE A 21 7.47 14.08 -7.91
N TYR A 22 7.19 12.77 -7.75
CA TYR A 22 8.09 11.83 -7.07
C TYR A 22 8.67 10.83 -8.07
N SER A 23 10.00 10.72 -8.11
CA SER A 23 10.70 9.77 -8.99
C SER A 23 11.02 8.44 -8.32
N ASN A 24 11.20 8.45 -6.99
CA ASN A 24 11.59 7.30 -6.19
C ASN A 24 10.66 7.19 -4.99
N ILE A 25 9.95 6.07 -4.88
CA ILE A 25 8.96 5.85 -3.82
C ILE A 25 9.30 4.61 -3.02
N ILE A 26 9.30 4.74 -1.70
CA ILE A 26 9.33 3.61 -0.76
C ILE A 26 8.03 3.66 0.03
N ILE A 27 7.24 2.58 -0.05
CA ILE A 27 6.00 2.43 0.70
C ILE A 27 6.23 1.42 1.81
N GLU A 28 5.97 1.85 3.04
CA GLU A 28 6.12 1.02 4.23
C GLU A 28 4.75 0.61 4.75
N ILE A 29 4.50 -0.70 4.76
CA ILE A 29 3.22 -1.27 5.16
C ILE A 29 3.45 -2.17 6.38
N ASN A 30 2.55 -2.12 7.34
CA ASN A 30 2.54 -3.00 8.51
C ASN A 30 1.79 -4.34 8.27
N CYS A 31 1.47 -4.66 7.02
CA CYS A 31 0.74 -5.86 6.61
C CYS A 31 1.60 -6.69 5.68
N ASN A 32 2.27 -7.73 6.22
CA ASN A 32 3.19 -8.56 5.44
C ASN A 32 2.50 -9.27 4.28
N GLN A 33 1.27 -9.75 4.51
CA GLN A 33 0.46 -10.40 3.47
C GLN A 33 0.25 -9.49 2.26
N LEU A 34 0.00 -8.20 2.47
CA LEU A 34 -0.23 -7.24 1.40
C LEU A 34 1.06 -6.91 0.64
N VAL A 35 2.18 -6.78 1.36
CA VAL A 35 3.52 -6.63 0.77
C VAL A 35 3.84 -7.82 -0.15
N ASP A 36 3.60 -9.04 0.33
CA ASP A 36 3.84 -10.27 -0.43
C ASP A 36 2.97 -10.34 -1.68
N ILE A 37 1.69 -9.98 -1.58
CA ILE A 37 0.77 -9.97 -2.73
C ILE A 37 1.22 -8.95 -3.79
N ILE A 38 1.58 -7.73 -3.38
CA ILE A 38 2.00 -6.66 -4.28
C ILE A 38 3.30 -7.04 -4.99
N ASN A 39 4.32 -7.47 -4.24
CA ASN A 39 5.65 -7.77 -4.77
C ASN A 39 5.66 -9.02 -5.66
N ASN A 40 4.91 -10.07 -5.28
CA ASN A 40 4.85 -11.32 -6.07
C ASN A 40 3.79 -11.30 -7.17
N ARG A 41 3.06 -10.19 -7.32
CA ARG A 41 1.95 -10.03 -8.29
C ARG A 41 0.86 -11.11 -8.18
N ASN A 42 0.65 -11.65 -6.99
CA ASN A 42 -0.32 -12.72 -6.74
C ASN A 42 -1.69 -12.17 -6.36
N TYR A 43 -2.39 -11.59 -7.33
CA TYR A 43 -3.65 -10.87 -7.10
C TYR A 43 -4.87 -11.78 -7.01
N GLN A 44 -4.74 -13.04 -7.41
CA GLN A 44 -5.87 -13.95 -7.54
C GLN A 44 -6.23 -14.55 -6.18
N ASN A 45 -7.53 -14.77 -5.95
CA ASN A 45 -8.07 -15.48 -4.78
C ASN A 45 -7.80 -14.81 -3.41
N ASN A 46 -7.95 -13.49 -3.33
CA ASN A 46 -8.01 -12.79 -2.04
C ASN A 46 -9.16 -11.77 -2.01
N GLU A 47 -9.52 -11.35 -0.81
CA GLU A 47 -10.66 -10.45 -0.55
C GLU A 47 -10.43 -9.02 -1.07
N ALA A 48 -9.20 -8.68 -1.44
CA ALA A 48 -8.80 -7.37 -1.97
C ALA A 48 -8.50 -7.41 -3.49
N ARG A 49 -8.93 -8.48 -4.18
CA ARG A 49 -8.65 -8.73 -5.60
C ARG A 49 -9.02 -7.59 -6.55
N ASP A 50 -9.99 -6.76 -6.18
CA ASP A 50 -10.46 -5.65 -7.02
C ASP A 50 -9.63 -4.37 -6.82
N VAL A 51 -8.98 -4.21 -5.67
CA VAL A 51 -8.25 -2.99 -5.28
C VAL A 51 -6.75 -3.11 -5.53
N ILE A 52 -6.17 -4.26 -5.22
CA ILE A 52 -4.72 -4.48 -5.33
C ILE A 52 -4.20 -4.25 -6.76
N PRO A 53 -4.86 -4.75 -7.84
CA PRO A 53 -4.42 -4.46 -9.20
C PRO A 53 -4.38 -2.95 -9.49
N GLN A 54 -5.36 -2.19 -9.01
CA GLN A 54 -5.41 -0.73 -9.18
C GLN A 54 -4.25 -0.03 -8.45
N CYS A 55 -3.84 -0.54 -7.28
CA CYS A 55 -2.65 -0.04 -6.59
C CYS A 55 -1.40 -0.27 -7.44
N VAL A 56 -1.21 -1.47 -7.97
CA VAL A 56 -0.02 -1.80 -8.78
C VAL A 56 0.02 -1.01 -10.09
N ASP A 57 -1.11 -0.89 -10.77
CA ASP A 57 -1.22 -0.10 -12.00
C ASP A 57 -0.82 1.35 -11.76
N LYS A 58 -1.23 1.94 -10.63
CA LYS A 58 -0.82 3.31 -10.28
C LYS A 58 0.63 3.40 -9.82
N LEU A 59 1.14 2.38 -9.15
CA LEU A 59 2.57 2.35 -8.81
C LEU A 59 3.45 2.32 -10.06
N SER A 60 2.97 1.72 -11.15
CA SER A 60 3.68 1.71 -12.44
C SER A 60 3.89 3.11 -13.06
N LEU A 61 3.19 4.14 -12.57
CA LEU A 61 3.38 5.53 -12.98
C LEU A 61 4.67 6.14 -12.40
N PHE A 62 5.21 5.56 -11.33
CA PHE A 62 6.46 6.03 -10.72
C PHE A 62 7.65 5.32 -11.36
N GLN A 63 8.72 6.08 -11.63
CA GLN A 63 9.91 5.57 -12.28
C GLN A 63 10.58 4.45 -11.45
N ASN A 64 10.71 4.65 -10.14
CA ASN A 64 11.22 3.65 -9.21
C ASN A 64 10.28 3.57 -8.01
N TRP A 65 9.83 2.36 -7.67
CA TRP A 65 9.05 2.13 -6.46
C TRP A 65 9.42 0.81 -5.79
N TYR A 66 9.30 0.78 -4.47
CA TYR A 66 9.51 -0.40 -3.65
C TYR A 66 8.50 -0.44 -2.50
N VAL A 67 8.00 -1.63 -2.17
CA VAL A 67 7.05 -1.87 -1.09
C VAL A 67 7.69 -2.79 -0.07
N GLN A 68 7.76 -2.36 1.19
CA GLN A 68 8.39 -3.12 2.26
C GLN A 68 7.51 -3.25 3.50
N PHE A 69 7.70 -4.37 4.20
CA PHE A 69 7.06 -4.62 5.47
C PHE A 69 7.81 -3.91 6.60
N VAL A 70 7.07 -3.18 7.44
CA VAL A 70 7.60 -2.55 8.66
C VAL A 70 6.72 -2.92 9.85
N ARG A 71 7.34 -3.42 10.92
CA ARG A 71 6.61 -3.76 12.15
C ARG A 71 6.06 -2.49 12.81
N LEU A 72 4.81 -2.57 13.28
CA LEU A 72 4.01 -1.51 13.92
C LEU A 72 4.77 -0.58 14.90
N LYS A 73 5.79 -1.09 15.60
CA LYS A 73 6.60 -0.30 16.54
C LYS A 73 7.37 0.86 15.87
N ALA A 74 7.53 0.85 14.55
CA ALA A 74 8.10 1.94 13.77
C ALA A 74 7.04 2.87 13.12
N ASN A 75 5.75 2.52 13.16
CA ASN A 75 4.65 3.24 12.50
C ASN A 75 3.64 3.84 13.51
N LEU A 76 4.13 4.36 14.64
CA LEU A 76 3.31 4.98 15.69
C LEU A 76 2.46 6.17 15.14
N VAL A 77 2.98 6.86 14.12
CA VAL A 77 2.30 8.01 13.49
C VAL A 77 1.03 7.59 12.76
N VAL A 78 1.08 6.48 11.99
CA VAL A 78 -0.08 5.98 11.22
C VAL A 78 -1.15 5.41 12.14
N HIS A 79 -0.77 4.69 13.21
CA HIS A 79 -1.72 4.15 14.18
C HIS A 79 -2.47 5.24 14.97
N THR A 80 -1.78 6.34 15.28
CA THR A 80 -2.40 7.48 15.95
C THR A 80 -3.43 8.16 15.05
N LEU A 81 -3.13 8.29 13.75
CA LEU A 81 -4.04 8.90 12.78
C LEU A 81 -5.32 8.08 12.56
N VAL A 82 -5.23 6.75 12.46
CA VAL A 82 -6.41 5.87 12.29
C VAL A 82 -7.29 5.83 13.55
N ARG A 83 -6.74 6.04 14.75
CA ARG A 83 -7.53 6.11 16.00
C ARG A 83 -8.20 7.46 16.24
N ALA A 84 -7.76 8.52 15.55
CA ALA A 84 -8.27 9.88 15.72
C ALA A 84 -9.34 10.26 14.70
N SER A 85 -9.61 9.39 13.71
CA SER A 85 -10.65 9.54 12.67
C SER A 85 -11.90 8.75 12.99
#